data_AF-A0A9N8K5P6-F1
#
_entry.id   AF-A0A9N8K5P6-F1
#
_cell.length_a   1.000
_cell.length_b   1.000
_cell.length_c   1.000
_cell.angle_alpha   90.00
_cell.angle_beta   90.00
_cell.angle_gamma   90.00
#
_symmetry.space_group_name_H-M   'P 1'
#
loop_
_entity.id
_entity.type
_entity.pdbx_description
1 polymer ?
#
loop_
_entity_poly.entity_id
_entity_poly.type
_entity_poly.pdbx_seq_one_letter_code
_entity_poly.pdbx_strand_id
1 'polypeptide(L)'
;MSGPAKHSWIAVGTGSEMQNSMMFVLYSDNTKHGATLSTRYSTGEQEPKYVSDTKPELHATNENGIFSVDAHYKKSSSWMHNHIDMSSSKQPFIFTLGPKLHGKTGGSSTATIQRHVVYGRFTMDMTKAVSSSTPQLNGDNGAWISSGASSAYGVSSDFDVGSAIHAVVMCLAFVIVFPLGTLLLRFISVRVHWIIQSIATIFVIVGLGTGIYISSE
;
A
#
# COMPACT_ATOMS: atom_id res chain seq x y z
N MET A 1 12.27 -8.70 7.80
CA MET A 1 10.96 -8.81 7.10
C MET A 1 11.19 -9.57 5.80
N SER A 2 10.30 -10.49 5.43
CA SER A 2 10.41 -11.23 4.16
C SER A 2 9.04 -11.49 3.52
N GLY A 3 8.98 -11.59 2.20
CA GLY A 3 7.73 -11.84 1.48
C GLY A 3 7.91 -12.08 -0.02
N PRO A 4 6.84 -12.49 -0.72
CA PRO A 4 6.92 -12.94 -2.10
C PRO A 4 7.18 -11.80 -3.10
N ALA A 5 8.17 -11.99 -3.97
CA ALA A 5 8.60 -11.03 -4.99
C ALA A 5 7.64 -10.87 -6.18
N LYS A 6 6.54 -11.64 -6.20
CA LYS A 6 5.47 -11.51 -7.21
C LYS A 6 4.63 -10.23 -7.04
N HIS A 7 4.68 -9.60 -5.86
CA HIS A 7 4.03 -8.33 -5.57
C HIS A 7 5.01 -7.19 -5.80
N SER A 8 4.49 -6.04 -6.24
CA SER A 8 5.28 -4.83 -6.50
C SER A 8 6.00 -4.30 -5.26
N TRP A 9 5.40 -4.53 -4.10
CA TRP A 9 5.94 -4.18 -2.80
C TRP A 9 5.27 -5.02 -1.71
N ILE A 10 5.92 -5.11 -0.55
CA ILE A 10 5.36 -5.64 0.69
C ILE A 10 5.59 -4.62 1.80
N ALA A 11 4.75 -4.61 2.83
CA ALA A 11 5.02 -3.76 3.98
C ALA A 11 4.53 -4.36 5.29
N VAL A 12 5.17 -3.91 6.36
CA VAL A 12 4.72 -4.08 7.75
C VAL A 12 4.56 -2.69 8.36
N GLY A 13 3.47 -2.48 9.08
CA GLY A 13 3.18 -1.25 9.80
C GLY A 13 2.92 -1.49 11.27
N THR A 14 3.22 -0.50 12.11
CA THR A 14 2.93 -0.53 13.56
C THR A 14 1.49 -0.07 13.82
N GLY A 15 0.83 -0.65 14.82
CA GLY A 15 -0.55 -0.30 15.17
C GLY A 15 -1.59 -1.23 14.55
N SER A 16 -2.86 -0.86 14.66
CA SER A 16 -4.02 -1.67 14.25
C SER A 16 -4.63 -1.28 12.90
N GLU A 17 -4.23 -0.14 12.33
CA GLU A 17 -4.75 0.44 11.09
C GLU A 17 -3.67 1.30 10.42
N MET A 18 -3.89 1.74 9.18
CA MET A 18 -2.90 2.50 8.42
C MET A 18 -2.79 3.94 8.93
N GLN A 19 -3.92 4.53 9.36
CA GLN A 19 -3.93 5.81 10.04
C GLN A 19 -2.97 5.81 11.25
N ASN A 20 -2.08 6.80 11.27
CA ASN A 20 -1.07 6.99 12.31
C ASN A 20 -0.10 5.79 12.46
N SER A 21 0.09 5.00 11.40
CA SER A 21 1.05 3.89 11.38
C SER A 21 2.41 4.32 10.81
N MET A 22 3.48 3.89 11.49
CA MET A 22 4.82 3.85 10.89
C MET A 22 4.93 2.58 10.06
N MET A 23 5.23 2.73 8.78
CA MET A 23 5.23 1.65 7.80
C MET A 23 6.63 1.46 7.21
N PHE A 24 7.02 0.20 7.04
CA PHE A 24 8.27 -0.22 6.43
C PHE A 24 7.94 -0.91 5.11
N VAL A 25 8.12 -0.19 4.01
CA VAL A 25 7.73 -0.64 2.68
C VAL A 25 8.97 -1.15 1.94
N LEU A 26 8.93 -2.39 1.47
CA LEU A 26 9.99 -3.04 0.71
C LEU A 26 9.49 -3.30 -0.71
N TYR A 27 10.23 -2.83 -1.70
CA TYR A 27 9.95 -3.11 -3.12
C TYR A 27 11.19 -3.58 -3.85
N SER A 28 10.95 -4.25 -4.98
CA SER A 28 12.00 -4.67 -5.89
C SER A 28 12.80 -3.47 -6.38
N ASP A 29 14.12 -3.55 -6.32
CA ASP A 29 14.99 -2.60 -7.01
C ASP A 29 15.98 -3.39 -7.87
N ASN A 30 16.16 -2.97 -9.14
CA ASN A 30 17.13 -3.58 -10.03
C ASN A 30 18.56 -3.02 -9.82
N THR A 31 18.81 -2.22 -8.79
CA THR A 31 20.17 -1.82 -8.39
C THR A 31 20.90 -2.94 -7.61
N LYS A 32 22.13 -2.66 -7.16
CA LYS A 32 23.11 -3.64 -6.65
C LYS A 32 22.64 -4.53 -5.48
N HIS A 33 21.54 -4.20 -4.80
CA HIS A 33 21.06 -4.89 -3.60
C HIS A 33 19.70 -5.60 -3.76
N GLY A 34 19.08 -5.56 -4.95
CA GLY A 34 17.89 -6.34 -5.28
C GLY A 34 16.55 -5.88 -4.66
N ALA A 35 16.56 -5.01 -3.65
CA ALA A 35 15.36 -4.40 -3.06
C ALA A 35 15.67 -3.05 -2.38
N THR A 36 14.68 -2.18 -2.31
CA THR A 36 14.72 -0.87 -1.62
C THR A 36 13.74 -0.85 -0.47
N LEU A 37 14.22 -0.42 0.71
CA LEU A 37 13.42 -0.18 1.90
C LEU A 37 13.08 1.31 2.02
N SER A 38 11.80 1.61 2.26
CA SER A 38 11.28 2.95 2.48
C SER A 38 10.50 2.99 3.79
N THR A 39 10.94 3.82 4.75
CA THR A 39 10.16 4.14 5.95
C THR A 39 9.14 5.22 5.61
N ARG A 40 7.87 4.99 5.95
CA ARG A 40 6.76 5.89 5.64
C ARG A 40 5.83 6.10 6.83
N TYR A 41 5.06 7.17 6.77
CA TYR A 41 4.03 7.51 7.75
C TYR A 41 2.78 8.06 7.06
N SER A 42 1.61 7.75 7.60
CA SER A 42 0.35 8.34 7.16
C SER A 42 -0.48 8.81 8.35
N THR A 43 -1.26 9.88 8.15
CA THR A 43 -2.26 10.38 9.13
C THR A 43 -3.67 9.86 8.84
N GLY A 44 -3.81 8.96 7.86
CA GLY A 44 -5.08 8.38 7.43
C GLY A 44 -4.87 7.26 6.41
N GLU A 45 -5.92 6.94 5.66
CA GLU A 45 -5.94 5.86 4.66
C GLU A 45 -5.50 6.32 3.24
N GLN A 46 -4.56 7.27 3.18
CA GLN A 46 -3.95 7.77 1.94
C GLN A 46 -2.54 7.23 1.74
N GLU A 47 -1.96 7.45 0.55
CA GLU A 47 -0.58 7.05 0.28
C GLU A 47 0.38 7.60 1.37
N PRO A 48 1.13 6.72 2.05
CA PRO A 48 1.97 7.12 3.16
C PRO A 48 3.20 7.87 2.62
N LYS A 49 3.63 8.91 3.34
CA LYS A 49 4.74 9.77 2.94
C LYS A 49 6.05 9.26 3.48
N TYR A 50 7.10 9.38 2.67
CA TYR A 50 8.46 9.01 3.07
C TYR A 50 8.96 9.86 4.25
N VAL A 51 9.63 9.21 5.20
CA VAL A 51 10.25 9.86 6.37
C VAL A 51 11.76 9.93 6.15
N SER A 52 12.25 11.12 5.79
CA SER A 52 13.64 11.37 5.37
C SER A 52 14.69 11.19 6.45
N ASP A 53 14.30 11.32 7.71
CA ASP A 53 15.22 11.27 8.85
C ASP A 53 15.59 9.84 9.24
N THR A 54 15.04 8.86 8.52
CA THR A 54 15.37 7.45 8.70
C THR A 54 16.59 7.07 7.87
N LYS A 55 17.69 6.73 8.55
CA LYS A 55 18.93 6.22 7.93
C LYS A 55 19.23 4.82 8.49
N PRO A 56 18.48 3.78 8.08
CA PRO A 56 18.74 2.43 8.55
C PRO A 56 20.03 1.87 7.95
N GLU A 57 20.76 1.10 8.74
CA GLU A 57 21.73 0.14 8.23
C GLU A 57 20.95 -1.08 7.76
N LEU A 58 21.02 -1.41 6.46
CA LEU A 58 20.17 -2.44 5.87
C LEU A 58 20.97 -3.49 5.10
N HIS A 59 20.48 -4.72 5.14
CA HIS A 59 20.87 -5.82 4.29
C HIS A 59 19.62 -6.38 3.62
N ALA A 60 19.54 -6.31 2.30
CA ALA A 60 18.42 -6.79 1.53
C ALA A 60 18.87 -7.87 0.55
N THR A 61 18.03 -8.88 0.37
CA THR A 61 18.25 -9.98 -0.57
C THR A 61 16.97 -10.25 -1.37
N ASN A 62 17.16 -10.77 -2.58
CA ASN A 62 16.09 -11.31 -3.41
C ASN A 62 16.53 -12.68 -3.90
N GLU A 63 16.08 -13.72 -3.21
CA GLU A 63 16.45 -15.11 -3.49
C GLU A 63 15.19 -15.94 -3.71
N ASN A 64 15.18 -16.75 -4.78
CA ASN A 64 14.09 -17.68 -5.10
C ASN A 64 12.69 -17.03 -5.13
N GLY A 65 12.60 -15.76 -5.53
CA GLY A 65 11.34 -15.03 -5.60
C GLY A 65 10.80 -14.60 -4.24
N ILE A 66 11.65 -14.49 -3.21
CA ILE A 66 11.35 -13.91 -1.90
C ILE A 66 12.26 -12.69 -1.69
N PHE A 67 11.65 -11.53 -1.42
CA PHE A 67 12.36 -10.39 -0.87
C PHE A 67 12.57 -10.59 0.62
N SER A 68 13.78 -10.35 1.10
CA SER A 68 14.07 -10.29 2.53
C SER A 68 14.88 -9.04 2.83
N VAL A 69 14.60 -8.41 3.97
CA VAL A 69 15.34 -7.26 4.47
C VAL A 69 15.52 -7.36 5.97
N ASP A 70 16.76 -7.16 6.40
CA ASP A 70 17.15 -6.91 7.76
C ASP A 70 17.58 -5.44 7.86
N ALA A 71 16.93 -4.68 8.74
CA ALA A 71 17.15 -3.24 8.87
C ALA A 71 17.32 -2.87 10.34
N HIS A 72 18.41 -2.16 10.62
CA HIS A 72 18.74 -1.64 11.93
C HIS A 72 18.59 -0.13 11.96
N TYR A 73 17.69 0.34 12.81
CA TYR A 73 17.41 1.75 12.97
C TYR A 73 18.02 2.28 14.26
N LYS A 74 18.84 3.33 14.15
CA LYS A 74 19.40 4.05 15.29
C LYS A 74 18.52 5.27 15.64
N LYS A 75 18.41 5.58 16.93
CA LYS A 75 17.68 6.76 17.45
C LYS A 75 16.23 6.83 16.94
N SER A 76 15.52 5.70 16.93
CA SER A 76 14.16 5.61 16.37
C SER A 76 13.14 6.53 17.05
N SER A 77 13.35 6.85 18.33
CA SER A 77 12.50 7.75 19.09
C SER A 77 12.38 9.17 18.52
N SER A 78 13.31 9.62 17.66
CA SER A 78 13.25 10.97 17.09
C SER A 78 12.33 11.11 15.87
N TRP A 79 12.02 10.01 15.18
CA TRP A 79 11.25 10.02 13.93
C TRP A 79 10.05 9.06 13.94
N MET A 80 9.92 8.19 14.95
CA MET A 80 8.74 7.37 15.15
C MET A 80 7.58 8.24 15.64
N HIS A 81 6.56 8.37 14.79
CA HIS A 81 5.36 9.14 15.10
C HIS A 81 4.36 8.37 15.99
N ASN A 82 4.47 7.04 16.04
CA ASN A 82 3.60 6.22 16.88
C ASN A 82 4.39 5.32 17.84
N HIS A 83 3.75 4.99 18.96
CA HIS A 83 4.39 4.27 20.07
C HIS A 83 4.24 2.76 19.92
N ILE A 84 5.35 2.03 20.10
CA ILE A 84 5.36 0.58 20.27
C ILE A 84 5.52 0.31 21.77
N ASP A 85 4.55 -0.39 22.36
CA ASP A 85 4.65 -0.81 23.75
C ASP A 85 5.57 -2.04 23.86
N MET A 86 6.81 -1.79 24.28
CA MET A 86 7.84 -2.82 24.47
C MET A 86 7.54 -3.77 25.63
N SER A 87 6.55 -3.47 26.48
CA SER A 87 6.11 -4.33 27.58
C SER A 87 4.91 -5.21 27.23
N SER A 88 4.30 -4.99 26.07
CA SER A 88 3.11 -5.72 25.64
C SER A 88 3.45 -7.09 25.03
N SER A 89 2.73 -8.12 25.46
CA SER A 89 2.76 -9.44 24.82
C SER A 89 1.88 -9.53 23.57
N LYS A 90 1.11 -8.48 23.26
CA LYS A 90 0.15 -8.41 22.14
C LYS A 90 0.20 -7.04 21.46
N GLN A 91 1.39 -6.55 21.13
CA GLN A 91 1.53 -5.30 20.38
C GLN A 91 0.94 -5.48 18.97
N PRO A 92 0.00 -4.62 18.53
CA PRO A 92 -0.60 -4.72 17.21
C PRO A 92 0.35 -4.25 16.10
N PHE A 93 0.32 -4.99 15.00
CA PHE A 93 0.95 -4.67 13.73
C PHE A 93 -0.01 -4.98 12.58
N ILE A 94 0.23 -4.32 11.45
CA ILE A 94 -0.44 -4.58 10.18
C ILE A 94 0.59 -5.09 9.17
N PHE A 95 0.14 -5.91 8.23
CA PHE A 95 0.95 -6.31 7.09
C PHE A 95 0.15 -6.12 5.81
N THR A 96 0.87 -6.00 4.69
CA THR A 96 0.21 -5.79 3.41
C THR A 96 1.09 -6.18 2.23
N LEU A 97 0.43 -6.52 1.11
CA LEU A 97 1.04 -6.82 -0.18
C LEU A 97 0.48 -5.85 -1.24
N GLY A 98 1.38 -5.21 -1.96
CA GLY A 98 1.08 -4.38 -3.13
C GLY A 98 0.47 -5.19 -4.28
N PRO A 99 -0.03 -4.54 -5.34
CA PRO A 99 -0.55 -5.24 -6.50
C PRO A 99 0.53 -6.09 -7.18
N LYS A 100 0.10 -7.16 -7.85
CA LYS A 100 1.01 -7.97 -8.67
C LYS A 100 1.54 -7.13 -9.82
N LEU A 101 2.84 -7.23 -10.09
CA LEU A 101 3.51 -6.32 -11.02
C LEU A 101 3.05 -6.50 -12.47
N HIS A 102 2.47 -5.44 -13.03
CA HIS A 102 2.80 -4.91 -14.36
C HIS A 102 3.45 -3.52 -14.14
N GLY A 103 4.78 -3.43 -14.18
CA GLY A 103 5.52 -2.16 -14.04
C GLY A 103 6.21 -1.98 -12.68
N LYS A 104 7.53 -2.14 -12.69
CA LYS A 104 8.41 -2.11 -11.51
C LYS A 104 8.34 -0.75 -10.80
N THR A 105 8.05 -0.74 -9.50
CA THR A 105 8.25 0.44 -8.64
C THR A 105 9.72 0.83 -8.75
N GLY A 106 10.00 2.05 -9.21
CA GLY A 106 11.37 2.52 -9.36
C GLY A 106 12.11 2.43 -8.03
N GLY A 107 13.40 2.08 -8.04
CA GLY A 107 14.24 1.83 -6.86
C GLY A 107 14.43 2.98 -5.86
N SER A 108 13.68 4.08 -5.99
CA SER A 108 13.77 5.26 -5.12
C SER A 108 12.99 5.05 -3.83
N SER A 109 13.53 5.43 -2.67
CA SER A 109 12.83 5.45 -1.36
C SER A 109 11.56 6.31 -1.35
N THR A 110 11.43 7.24 -2.30
CA THR A 110 10.30 8.17 -2.44
C THR A 110 9.31 7.81 -3.54
N ALA A 111 9.44 6.62 -4.16
CA ALA A 111 8.59 6.23 -5.29
C ALA A 111 7.10 6.22 -4.93
N THR A 112 6.23 6.71 -5.81
CA THR A 112 4.78 6.54 -5.64
C THR A 112 4.42 5.06 -5.68
N ILE A 113 3.57 4.60 -4.74
CA ILE A 113 3.11 3.22 -4.66
C ILE A 113 1.60 3.12 -4.89
N GLN A 114 1.19 2.06 -5.59
CA GLN A 114 -0.23 1.73 -5.74
C GLN A 114 -0.80 1.14 -4.45
N ARG A 115 -2.11 1.30 -4.21
CA ARG A 115 -2.85 0.73 -3.08
C ARG A 115 -2.60 -0.77 -2.98
N HIS A 116 -2.47 -1.26 -1.76
CA HIS A 116 -2.34 -2.69 -1.51
C HIS A 116 -3.57 -3.49 -1.92
N VAL A 117 -3.35 -4.75 -2.31
CA VAL A 117 -4.42 -5.69 -2.70
C VAL A 117 -4.65 -6.78 -1.65
N VAL A 118 -3.74 -6.95 -0.69
CA VAL A 118 -3.92 -7.83 0.46
C VAL A 118 -3.44 -7.09 1.69
N TYR A 119 -4.20 -7.13 2.76
CA TYR A 119 -3.82 -6.52 4.03
C TYR A 119 -4.44 -7.28 5.19
N GLY A 120 -3.83 -7.19 6.35
CA GLY A 120 -4.31 -7.85 7.55
C GLY A 120 -3.54 -7.42 8.77
N ARG A 121 -3.85 -8.05 9.89
CA ARG A 121 -3.32 -7.72 11.22
C ARG A 121 -2.64 -8.92 11.82
N PHE A 122 -1.70 -8.65 12.71
CA PHE A 122 -1.09 -9.65 13.58
C PHE A 122 -0.61 -8.94 14.86
N THR A 123 -0.30 -9.70 15.89
CA THR A 123 0.33 -9.16 17.10
C THR A 123 1.72 -9.74 17.29
N MET A 124 2.60 -8.98 17.94
CA MET A 124 3.90 -9.44 18.38
C MET A 124 4.05 -9.31 19.90
N ASP A 125 4.71 -10.29 20.49
CA ASP A 125 5.12 -10.32 21.89
C ASP A 125 6.43 -9.53 22.03
N MET A 126 6.30 -8.24 22.37
CA MET A 126 7.44 -7.35 22.47
C MET A 126 8.30 -7.64 23.69
N THR A 127 7.77 -8.35 24.70
CA THR A 127 8.55 -8.76 25.88
C THR A 127 9.72 -9.68 25.52
N LYS A 128 9.61 -10.38 24.37
CA LYS A 128 10.67 -11.23 23.80
C LYS A 128 11.55 -10.52 22.78
N ALA A 129 11.18 -9.31 22.37
CA ALA A 129 11.88 -8.53 21.36
C ALA A 129 12.86 -7.50 21.96
N VAL A 130 12.91 -7.38 23.29
CA VAL A 130 13.86 -6.51 24.00
C VAL A 130 15.09 -7.33 24.39
N SER A 131 16.26 -6.88 23.94
CA SER A 131 17.54 -7.48 24.34
C SER A 131 18.63 -6.42 24.44
N SER A 132 19.65 -6.69 25.26
CA SER A 132 20.84 -5.83 25.41
C SER A 132 21.94 -6.16 24.39
N SER A 133 21.77 -7.22 23.60
CA SER A 133 22.70 -7.71 22.60
C SER A 133 22.16 -7.49 21.19
N THR A 134 23.03 -7.59 20.19
CA THR A 134 22.62 -7.61 18.79
C THR A 134 21.70 -8.80 18.52
N PRO A 135 20.57 -8.63 17.82
CA PRO A 135 19.71 -9.75 17.42
C PRO A 135 20.52 -10.87 16.79
N GLN A 136 20.26 -12.11 17.20
CA GLN A 136 20.89 -13.31 16.66
C GLN A 136 19.85 -14.16 15.94
N LEU A 137 20.28 -14.89 14.93
CA LEU A 137 19.46 -15.87 14.24
C LEU A 137 18.97 -16.91 15.25
N ASN A 138 17.68 -17.23 15.20
CA ASN A 138 17.01 -18.09 16.19
C ASN A 138 16.64 -19.48 15.63
N GLY A 139 17.10 -19.81 14.42
CA GLY A 139 16.91 -21.13 13.80
C GLY A 139 18.19 -21.92 13.65
N ASP A 140 18.06 -23.24 13.68
CA ASP A 140 19.18 -24.21 13.69
C ASP A 140 20.09 -24.15 12.46
N ASN A 141 19.61 -23.61 11.34
CA ASN A 141 20.35 -23.48 10.08
C ASN A 141 20.85 -22.04 9.82
N GLY A 142 20.99 -21.21 10.87
CA GLY A 142 21.34 -19.80 10.69
C GLY A 142 20.25 -19.01 9.95
N ALA A 143 18.99 -19.35 10.21
CA ALA A 143 17.83 -18.71 9.60
C ALA A 143 17.00 -17.96 10.65
N TRP A 144 16.30 -16.91 10.22
CA TRP A 144 15.25 -16.29 11.02
C TRP A 144 13.99 -17.17 11.00
N ILE A 145 13.54 -17.58 12.17
CA ILE A 145 12.27 -18.31 12.35
C ILE A 145 11.28 -17.40 13.08
N SER A 146 10.02 -17.42 12.67
CA SER A 146 8.97 -16.67 13.35
C SER A 146 8.84 -17.12 14.81
N SER A 147 8.98 -16.18 15.74
CA SER A 147 8.84 -16.41 17.17
C SER A 147 8.17 -15.19 17.80
N GLY A 148 7.21 -15.42 18.71
CA GLY A 148 6.49 -14.35 19.40
C GLY A 148 5.49 -13.58 18.54
N ALA A 149 5.27 -13.95 17.28
CA ALA A 149 4.21 -13.38 16.44
C ALA A 149 2.95 -14.26 16.44
N SER A 150 1.77 -13.65 16.41
CA SER A 150 0.51 -14.35 16.21
C SER A 150 0.33 -14.77 14.74
N SER A 151 -0.57 -15.71 14.49
CA SER A 151 -1.14 -15.88 13.15
C SER A 151 -1.80 -14.58 12.67
N ALA A 152 -1.77 -14.36 11.36
CA ALA A 152 -2.49 -13.26 10.74
C ALA A 152 -4.01 -13.41 10.93
N TYR A 153 -4.70 -12.30 11.17
CA TYR A 153 -6.15 -12.24 11.31
C TYR A 153 -6.70 -10.98 10.63
N GLY A 154 -8.02 -10.98 10.38
CA GLY A 154 -8.67 -9.87 9.65
C GLY A 154 -8.05 -9.64 8.28
N VAL A 155 -7.63 -10.71 7.61
CA VAL A 155 -7.00 -10.65 6.29
C VAL A 155 -8.10 -10.39 5.25
N SER A 156 -7.92 -9.33 4.49
CA SER A 156 -8.78 -8.95 3.38
C SER A 156 -7.97 -8.88 2.10
N SER A 157 -8.66 -9.09 0.98
CA SER A 157 -8.12 -8.83 -0.35
C SER A 157 -9.04 -7.88 -1.08
N ASP A 158 -8.48 -6.78 -1.58
CA ASP A 158 -9.17 -5.76 -2.36
C ASP A 158 -8.60 -5.75 -3.79
N PHE A 159 -9.45 -5.44 -4.76
CA PHE A 159 -9.10 -5.22 -6.15
C PHE A 159 -9.60 -3.85 -6.61
N ASP A 160 -8.72 -3.11 -7.28
CA ASP A 160 -8.99 -1.75 -7.76
C ASP A 160 -9.90 -1.70 -9.02
N VAL A 161 -10.97 -2.51 -9.03
CA VAL A 161 -11.97 -2.54 -10.11
C VAL A 161 -12.84 -1.29 -10.06
N GLY A 162 -13.11 -0.77 -8.85
CA GLY A 162 -13.88 0.46 -8.66
C GLY A 162 -13.27 1.62 -9.43
N SER A 163 -11.97 1.88 -9.27
CA SER A 163 -11.31 3.00 -9.96
C SER A 163 -11.35 2.85 -11.48
N ALA A 164 -11.22 1.62 -11.99
CA ALA A 164 -11.36 1.36 -13.42
C ALA A 164 -12.78 1.68 -13.92
N ILE A 165 -13.83 1.28 -13.19
CA ILE A 165 -15.22 1.60 -13.54
C ILE A 165 -15.45 3.11 -13.50
N HIS A 166 -15.01 3.80 -12.43
CA HIS A 166 -15.11 5.25 -12.33
C HIS A 166 -14.44 5.95 -13.52
N ALA A 167 -13.20 5.58 -13.83
CA ALA A 167 -12.45 6.16 -14.94
C ALA A 167 -13.15 5.93 -16.28
N VAL A 168 -13.57 4.69 -16.59
CA VAL A 168 -14.22 4.36 -17.85
C VAL A 168 -15.55 5.11 -18.01
N VAL A 169 -16.40 5.09 -16.99
CA VAL A 169 -17.71 5.76 -17.02
C VAL A 169 -17.56 7.28 -17.16
N MET A 170 -16.63 7.89 -16.42
CA MET A 170 -16.37 9.33 -16.49
C MET A 170 -15.75 9.74 -17.83
N CYS A 171 -14.81 8.95 -18.37
CA CYS A 171 -14.26 9.18 -19.70
C CYS A 171 -15.33 9.07 -20.79
N LEU A 172 -16.17 8.02 -20.75
CA LEU A 172 -17.28 7.87 -21.69
C LEU A 172 -18.21 9.08 -21.63
N ALA A 173 -18.61 9.52 -20.43
CA ALA A 173 -19.47 10.68 -20.26
C ALA A 173 -18.85 11.95 -20.86
N PHE A 174 -17.67 12.36 -20.38
CA PHE A 174 -17.09 13.67 -20.68
C PHE A 174 -16.37 13.77 -22.02
N VAL A 175 -15.74 12.69 -22.47
CA VAL A 175 -14.94 12.70 -23.71
C VAL A 175 -15.79 12.32 -24.92
N ILE A 176 -16.82 11.48 -24.73
CA ILE A 176 -17.59 10.92 -25.85
C ILE A 176 -19.04 11.45 -25.84
N VAL A 177 -19.82 11.18 -24.80
CA VAL A 177 -21.28 11.40 -24.85
C VAL A 177 -21.63 12.91 -24.80
N PHE A 178 -21.03 13.68 -23.89
CA PHE A 178 -21.24 15.14 -23.80
C PHE A 178 -20.88 15.88 -25.10
N PRO A 179 -19.66 15.68 -25.69
CA PRO A 179 -19.30 16.29 -26.96
C PRO A 179 -20.13 15.81 -28.15
N LEU A 180 -20.55 14.54 -28.15
CA LEU A 180 -21.45 14.03 -29.19
C LEU A 180 -22.81 14.75 -29.14
N GLY A 181 -23.33 15.01 -27.94
CA GLY A 181 -24.57 15.78 -27.77
C GLY A 181 -24.49 17.20 -28.33
N THR A 182 -23.34 17.89 -28.18
CA THR A 182 -23.15 19.23 -28.75
C THR A 182 -22.93 19.20 -30.26
N LEU A 183 -22.26 18.16 -30.79
CA LEU A 183 -22.10 17.96 -32.23
C LEU A 183 -23.46 17.71 -32.90
N LEU A 184 -24.29 16.82 -32.34
CA LEU A 184 -25.59 16.46 -32.91
C LEU A 184 -26.64 17.56 -32.78
N LEU A 185 -26.46 18.51 -31.84
CA LEU A 185 -27.25 19.75 -31.81
C LEU A 185 -27.16 20.49 -33.15
N ARG A 186 -25.98 20.50 -33.78
CA ARG A 186 -25.73 21.22 -35.04
C ARG A 186 -26.40 20.55 -36.25
N PHE A 187 -26.56 19.24 -36.22
CA PHE A 187 -26.96 18.46 -37.39
C PHE A 187 -28.36 17.84 -37.32
N ILE A 188 -28.92 17.65 -36.12
CA ILE A 188 -30.19 16.92 -35.96
C ILE A 188 -31.28 17.80 -35.33
N SER A 189 -31.27 17.98 -34.02
CA SER A 189 -32.26 18.81 -33.33
C SER A 189 -31.90 19.06 -31.87
N VAL A 190 -32.53 20.09 -31.29
CA VAL A 190 -32.52 20.34 -29.84
C VAL A 190 -33.09 19.16 -29.05
N ARG A 191 -34.04 18.41 -29.63
CA ARG A 191 -34.63 17.23 -28.98
C ARG A 191 -33.60 16.12 -28.74
N VAL A 192 -32.81 15.81 -29.76
CA VAL A 192 -31.74 14.80 -29.64
C VAL A 192 -30.63 15.28 -28.70
N HIS A 193 -30.28 16.58 -28.76
CA HIS A 193 -29.31 17.15 -27.84
C HIS A 193 -29.70 16.93 -26.38
N TRP A 194 -30.91 17.33 -25.95
CA TRP A 194 -31.27 17.20 -24.53
C TRP A 194 -31.33 15.74 -24.08
N ILE A 195 -31.79 14.81 -24.95
CA ILE A 195 -31.80 13.37 -24.63
C ILE A 195 -30.38 12.86 -24.35
N ILE A 196 -29.42 13.21 -25.23
CA ILE A 196 -28.03 12.77 -25.06
C ILE A 196 -27.41 13.42 -23.82
N GLN A 197 -27.72 14.68 -23.52
CA GLN A 197 -27.23 15.33 -22.30
C GLN A 197 -27.81 14.70 -21.03
N SER A 198 -29.08 14.27 -21.05
CA SER A 198 -29.66 13.53 -19.94
C SER A 198 -28.97 12.17 -19.73
N ILE A 199 -28.68 11.43 -20.81
CA ILE A 199 -27.94 10.16 -20.73
C ILE A 199 -26.52 10.37 -20.19
N ALA A 200 -25.80 11.38 -20.68
CA ALA A 200 -24.46 11.72 -20.18
C ALA A 200 -24.49 12.08 -18.69
N THR A 201 -25.52 12.81 -18.24
CA THR A 201 -25.70 13.16 -16.83
C THR A 201 -25.92 11.93 -15.95
N ILE A 202 -26.68 10.93 -16.43
CA ILE A 202 -26.85 9.65 -15.71
C ILE A 202 -25.50 8.96 -15.54
N PHE A 203 -24.66 8.93 -16.59
CA PHE A 203 -23.31 8.36 -16.47
C PHE A 203 -22.46 9.11 -15.44
N VAL A 204 -22.54 10.44 -15.38
CA VAL A 204 -21.83 11.22 -14.36
C VAL A 204 -22.32 10.89 -12.95
N ILE A 205 -23.63 10.74 -12.75
CA ILE A 205 -24.18 10.38 -11.43
C ILE A 205 -23.69 8.99 -11.01
N VAL A 206 -23.68 8.02 -11.93
CA VAL A 206 -23.14 6.68 -11.68
C VAL A 206 -21.65 6.75 -11.37
N GLY A 207 -20.86 7.44 -12.20
CA GLY A 207 -19.42 7.60 -12.02
C GLY A 207 -19.07 8.30 -10.70
N LEU A 208 -19.80 9.35 -10.34
CA LEU A 208 -19.67 10.04 -9.05
C LEU A 208 -19.98 9.09 -7.89
N GLY A 209 -21.07 8.34 -7.96
CA GLY A 209 -21.44 7.35 -6.95
C GLY A 209 -20.36 6.29 -6.75
N THR A 210 -19.79 5.77 -7.84
CA THR A 210 -18.65 4.83 -7.77
C THR A 210 -17.42 5.50 -7.15
N GLY A 211 -17.12 6.76 -7.50
CA GLY A 211 -15.99 7.50 -6.94
C GLY A 211 -16.09 7.72 -5.43
N ILE A 212 -17.29 8.08 -4.94
CA ILE A 212 -17.57 8.23 -3.50
C ILE A 212 -17.39 6.88 -2.79
N TYR A 213 -17.92 5.80 -3.36
CA TYR A 213 -17.80 4.47 -2.77
C TYR A 213 -16.35 4.04 -2.57
N ILE A 214 -15.50 4.18 -3.61
CA ILE A 214 -14.06 3.86 -3.53
C ILE A 214 -13.35 4.71 -2.48
N SER A 215 -13.77 5.97 -2.31
CA SER A 215 -13.15 6.88 -1.33
C SER A 215 -13.54 6.56 0.12
N SER A 216 -14.56 5.72 0.32
CA SER A 216 -15.08 5.34 1.63
C SER A 216 -14.61 3.97 2.12
N GLU A 217 -13.89 3.24 1.27
CA GLU A 217 -13.25 1.96 1.58
C GLU A 217 -11.84 2.16 2.15
#